data_AF-A0A952A5I3-F1
#
_entry.id   AF-A0A952A5I3-F1
#
_cell.length_a   1.000
_cell.length_b   1.000
_cell.length_c   1.000
_cell.angle_alpha   90.00
_cell.angle_beta   90.00
_cell.angle_gamma   90.00
#
_symmetry.space_group_name_H-M   'P 1'
#
loop_
_entity.id
_entity.type
_entity.pdbx_description
1 polymer ?
#
loop_
_entity_poly.entity_id
_entity_poly.type
_entity_poly.pdbx_seq_one_letter_code
_entity_poly.pdbx_strand_id
1 'polypeptide(L)'
;MIAWLQPRAQRYRFLPEGRWAGGTLPWIIGMMTFLAMLALAGGIALSNATAALTGGLSRSFTVQIVEPNPDLKREQTAAVAAMLRARADLADVVVLGDAELRALVEPWLGSGNIGEDLPLPAMI
;
A
#
# COMPACT_ATOMS: atom_id res chain seq x y z
N MET A 1 15.77 -30.14 82.14
CA MET A 1 14.78 -29.14 81.65
C MET A 1 15.48 -28.31 80.57
N ILE A 2 14.81 -28.03 79.45
CA ILE A 2 15.28 -27.33 78.22
C ILE A 2 15.76 -28.27 77.10
N ALA A 3 14.77 -28.77 76.34
CA ALA A 3 14.92 -29.30 74.99
C ALA A 3 14.37 -28.26 74.02
N TRP A 4 15.15 -27.22 73.70
CA TRP A 4 14.78 -26.22 72.69
C TRP A 4 16.04 -25.79 71.95
N LEU A 5 16.22 -26.35 70.75
CA LEU A 5 16.82 -25.77 69.55
C LEU A 5 16.85 -26.87 68.47
N GLN A 6 15.66 -27.32 68.07
CA GLN A 6 15.49 -28.04 66.81
C GLN A 6 15.29 -26.97 65.73
N PRO A 7 16.25 -26.72 64.82
CA PRO A 7 16.03 -25.81 63.71
C PRO A 7 14.92 -26.34 62.81
N ARG A 8 13.77 -25.64 62.80
CA ARG A 8 12.68 -25.88 61.87
C ARG A 8 13.06 -25.36 60.48
N ALA A 9 13.84 -26.12 59.74
CA ALA A 9 14.16 -25.82 58.34
C ALA A 9 13.97 -27.05 57.45
N GLN A 10 12.76 -27.61 57.43
CA GLN A 10 12.35 -28.68 56.51
C GLN A 10 10.93 -28.41 56.02
N ARG A 11 10.65 -27.22 55.45
CA ARG A 11 9.28 -26.89 55.00
C ARG A 11 9.01 -26.93 53.50
N TYR A 12 10.00 -27.11 52.64
CA TYR A 12 9.74 -27.19 51.19
C TYR A 12 10.70 -28.16 50.50
N ARG A 13 10.62 -29.46 50.83
CA ARG A 13 11.35 -30.52 50.09
C ARG A 13 10.37 -31.54 49.49
N PHE A 14 9.36 -31.04 48.80
CA PHE A 14 8.42 -31.86 48.02
C PHE A 14 8.14 -31.30 46.62
N LEU A 15 8.76 -30.18 46.25
CA LEU A 15 8.81 -29.80 44.84
C LEU A 15 9.87 -30.68 44.17
N PRO A 16 9.51 -31.46 43.14
CA PRO A 16 10.51 -32.12 42.30
C PRO A 16 11.49 -31.05 41.82
N GLU A 17 12.77 -31.24 42.15
CA GLU A 17 13.85 -30.39 41.67
C GLU A 17 13.76 -30.31 40.15
N GLY A 18 13.84 -29.09 39.64
CA GLY A 18 13.44 -28.68 38.30
C GLY A 18 13.66 -29.76 37.25
N ARG A 19 12.58 -30.45 36.88
CA ARG A 19 12.44 -30.87 35.48
C ARG A 19 12.16 -29.60 34.71
N TRP A 20 13.23 -28.88 34.42
CA TRP A 20 13.22 -27.83 33.43
C TRP A 20 12.51 -28.43 32.22
N ALA A 21 11.38 -27.86 31.85
CA ALA A 21 10.88 -27.89 30.48
C ALA A 21 11.87 -27.13 29.57
N GLY A 22 13.17 -27.46 29.67
CA GLY A 22 14.31 -26.54 29.54
C GLY A 22 15.04 -26.60 28.22
N GLY A 23 14.51 -27.31 27.22
CA GLY A 23 15.03 -27.25 25.86
C GLY A 23 14.01 -26.65 24.90
N THR A 24 12.81 -27.22 24.88
CA THR A 24 11.84 -26.98 23.80
C THR A 24 10.88 -25.82 24.09
N LEU A 25 10.44 -25.61 25.33
CA LEU A 25 9.44 -24.58 25.62
C LEU A 25 9.97 -23.15 25.38
N PRO A 26 11.18 -22.77 25.86
CA PRO A 26 11.77 -21.48 25.52
C PRO A 26 12.08 -21.32 24.03
N TRP A 27 12.44 -22.41 23.33
CA TRP A 27 12.69 -22.40 21.88
C TRP A 27 11.43 -22.07 21.08
N ILE A 28 10.29 -22.67 21.45
CA ILE A 28 9.00 -22.39 20.83
C ILE A 28 8.59 -20.93 21.06
N ILE A 29 8.78 -20.42 22.29
CA ILE A 29 8.52 -19.01 22.60
C ILE A 29 9.40 -18.11 21.73
N GLY A 30 10.69 -18.41 21.59
CA GLY A 30 11.60 -17.68 20.70
C GLY A 30 11.12 -17.66 19.25
N MET A 31 10.70 -18.81 18.72
CA MET A 31 10.16 -18.90 17.36
C MET A 31 8.85 -18.11 17.20
N MET A 32 7.92 -18.23 18.16
CA MET A 32 6.65 -17.49 18.15
C MET A 32 6.89 -15.98 18.23
N THR A 33 7.79 -15.52 19.10
CA THR A 33 8.14 -14.11 19.22
C THR A 33 8.83 -13.59 17.96
N PHE A 34 9.74 -14.37 17.37
CA PHE A 34 10.36 -14.03 16.09
C PHE A 34 9.32 -13.89 14.98
N LEU A 35 8.42 -14.87 14.84
CA LEU A 35 7.35 -14.83 13.86
C LEU A 35 6.38 -13.66 14.10
N ALA A 36 6.05 -13.36 15.35
CA ALA A 36 5.21 -12.21 15.70
C ALA A 36 5.89 -10.87 15.35
N MET A 37 7.19 -10.72 15.63
CA MET A 37 7.96 -9.55 15.21
C MET A 37 8.05 -9.45 13.69
N LEU A 38 8.25 -10.56 12.99
CA LEU A 38 8.29 -10.59 11.53
C LEU A 38 6.94 -10.18 10.93
N ALA A 39 5.83 -10.69 11.49
CA ALA A 39 4.49 -10.31 11.08
C ALA A 39 4.21 -8.83 11.36
N LEU A 40 4.64 -8.30 12.51
CA LEU A 40 4.49 -6.89 12.85
C LEU A 40 5.30 -6.00 11.88
N ALA A 41 6.57 -6.34 11.66
CA ALA A 41 7.45 -5.61 10.74
C ALA A 41 6.92 -5.67 9.30
N GLY A 42 6.46 -6.85 8.86
CA GLY A 42 5.82 -7.05 7.56
C GLY A 42 4.53 -6.26 7.43
N GLY A 43 3.71 -6.21 8.48
CA GLY A 43 2.49 -5.40 8.52
C GLY A 43 2.76 -3.91 8.37
N ILE A 44 3.77 -3.37 9.08
CA ILE A 44 4.19 -1.97 8.96
C ILE A 44 4.79 -1.69 7.57
N ALA A 45 5.62 -2.59 7.05
CA ALA A 45 6.19 -2.45 5.71
C ALA A 45 5.10 -2.45 4.63
N LEU A 46 4.12 -3.35 4.75
CA LEU A 46 2.99 -3.43 3.84
C LEU A 46 2.08 -2.21 3.97
N SER A 47 1.79 -1.71 5.17
CA SER A 47 0.98 -0.50 5.36
C SER A 47 1.65 0.73 4.75
N ASN A 48 2.98 0.83 4.84
CA ASN A 48 3.71 1.92 4.22
C ASN A 48 3.71 1.79 2.68
N ALA A 49 3.85 0.58 2.16
CA ALA A 49 3.76 0.32 0.72
C ALA A 49 2.36 0.64 0.16
N THR A 50 1.30 0.24 0.86
CA THR A 50 -0.08 0.56 0.46
C THR A 50 -0.39 2.04 0.58
N ALA A 51 0.15 2.72 1.60
CA ALA A 51 0.03 4.17 1.73
C ALA A 51 0.77 4.91 0.60
N ALA A 52 1.93 4.42 0.17
CA ALA A 52 2.66 4.98 -0.96
C ALA A 52 1.90 4.79 -2.29
N LEU A 53 1.33 3.60 -2.52
CA LEU A 53 0.51 3.31 -3.70
C LEU A 53 -0.77 4.16 -3.71
N THR A 54 -1.50 4.20 -2.59
CA THR A 54 -2.72 5.01 -2.46
C THR A 54 -2.39 6.49 -2.54
N GLY A 55 -1.28 6.95 -1.97
CA GLY A 55 -0.83 8.34 -2.06
C GLY A 55 -0.47 8.76 -3.48
N GLY A 56 0.09 7.85 -4.27
CA GLY A 56 0.34 8.05 -5.70
C GLY A 56 -0.95 8.14 -6.51
N LEU A 57 -1.87 7.18 -6.35
CA LEU A 57 -3.15 7.17 -7.05
C LEU A 57 -4.10 8.30 -6.60
N SER A 58 -4.10 8.65 -5.32
CA SER A 58 -4.93 9.72 -4.76
C SER A 58 -4.46 11.13 -5.16
N ARG A 59 -3.25 11.26 -5.71
CA ARG A 59 -2.70 12.56 -6.16
C ARG A 59 -2.78 12.76 -7.67
N SER A 60 -3.08 11.73 -8.44
CA SER A 60 -3.38 11.85 -9.86
C SER A 60 -4.89 12.05 -10.06
N PHE A 61 -5.27 13.21 -10.57
CA PHE A 61 -6.64 13.47 -11.01
C PHE A 61 -6.66 13.50 -12.52
N THR A 62 -7.52 12.68 -13.14
CA THR A 62 -7.75 12.70 -14.59
C THR A 62 -8.99 13.53 -14.88
N VAL A 63 -8.87 14.54 -15.73
CA VAL A 63 -9.99 15.35 -16.20
C VAL A 63 -10.36 14.89 -17.61
N GLN A 64 -11.57 14.36 -17.76
CA GLN A 64 -12.09 13.88 -19.03
C GLN A 64 -13.05 14.91 -19.64
N ILE A 65 -12.72 15.42 -20.82
CA ILE A 65 -13.59 16.32 -21.57
C ILE A 65 -14.24 15.52 -22.70
N VAL A 66 -15.55 15.29 -22.56
CA VAL A 66 -16.37 14.58 -23.54
C VAL A 66 -17.18 15.63 -24.31
N GLU A 67 -16.62 16.12 -25.41
CA GLU A 67 -17.25 17.09 -26.31
C GLU A 67 -17.29 16.50 -27.74
N PRO A 68 -18.48 16.38 -28.36
CA PRO A 68 -18.62 15.84 -29.71
C PRO A 68 -18.03 16.74 -30.82
N ASN A 69 -17.90 18.06 -30.60
CA ASN A 69 -17.25 18.94 -31.56
C ASN A 69 -15.71 18.98 -31.36
N PRO A 70 -14.90 18.57 -32.35
CA PRO A 70 -13.44 18.50 -32.22
C PRO A 70 -12.75 19.86 -32.04
N ASP A 71 -13.31 20.94 -32.57
CA ASP A 71 -12.76 22.30 -32.40
C ASP A 71 -12.98 22.80 -30.96
N LEU A 72 -14.22 22.66 -30.47
CA LEU A 72 -14.59 23.04 -29.10
C LEU A 72 -13.86 22.17 -28.06
N LYS A 73 -13.71 20.87 -28.33
CA LYS A 73 -12.93 19.95 -27.49
C LYS A 73 -11.49 20.44 -27.33
N ARG A 74 -10.82 20.84 -28.41
CA ARG A 74 -9.44 21.35 -28.37
C ARG A 74 -9.33 22.66 -27.60
N GLU A 75 -10.25 23.58 -27.82
CA GLU A 75 -10.26 24.88 -27.13
C GLU A 75 -10.50 24.72 -25.63
N GLN A 76 -11.49 23.90 -25.24
CA GLN A 76 -11.77 23.60 -23.83
C GLN A 76 -10.61 22.87 -23.15
N THR A 77 -9.99 21.90 -23.83
CA THR A 77 -8.83 21.17 -23.29
C THR A 77 -7.66 22.12 -23.05
N ALA A 78 -7.38 23.03 -23.99
CA ALA A 78 -6.33 24.03 -23.83
C ALA A 78 -6.62 25.00 -22.68
N ALA A 79 -7.87 25.47 -22.56
CA ALA A 79 -8.28 26.38 -21.49
C ALA A 79 -8.18 25.72 -20.09
N VAL A 80 -8.67 24.49 -19.96
CA VAL A 80 -8.61 23.72 -18.70
C VAL A 80 -7.16 23.41 -18.35
N ALA A 81 -6.33 22.99 -19.32
CA ALA A 81 -4.92 22.71 -19.08
C ALA A 81 -4.15 23.98 -18.67
N ALA A 82 -4.46 25.14 -19.26
CA ALA A 82 -3.87 26.41 -18.85
C ALA A 82 -4.30 26.80 -17.42
N MET A 83 -5.57 26.62 -17.07
CA MET A 83 -6.07 26.88 -15.72
C MET A 83 -5.41 25.96 -14.69
N LEU A 84 -5.23 24.67 -15.01
CA LEU A 84 -4.58 23.71 -14.13
C LEU A 84 -3.09 24.04 -13.95
N ARG A 85 -2.36 24.35 -15.03
CA ARG A 85 -0.93 24.74 -14.97
C ARG A 85 -0.68 26.02 -14.20
N ALA A 86 -1.66 26.92 -14.13
CA ALA A 86 -1.55 28.15 -13.36
C ALA A 86 -1.63 27.92 -11.84
N ARG A 87 -2.03 26.72 -11.38
CA ARG A 87 -2.11 26.41 -9.96
C ARG A 87 -0.80 25.87 -9.42
N ALA A 88 -0.31 26.47 -8.33
CA ALA A 88 0.96 26.11 -7.69
C ALA A 88 0.89 24.83 -6.83
N ASP A 89 -0.30 24.28 -6.60
CA ASP A 89 -0.54 23.04 -5.83
C ASP A 89 -0.39 21.77 -6.67
N LEU A 90 -0.29 21.89 -7.99
CA LEU A 90 -0.09 20.77 -8.91
C LEU A 90 1.39 20.61 -9.27
N ALA A 91 1.88 19.37 -9.22
CA ALA A 91 3.26 19.06 -9.57
C ALA A 91 3.47 18.98 -11.10
N ASP A 92 2.48 18.45 -11.83
CA ASP A 92 2.54 18.27 -13.28
C ASP A 92 1.12 18.27 -13.89
N VAL A 93 1.02 18.67 -15.15
CA VAL A 93 -0.23 18.70 -15.93
C VAL A 93 0.06 18.25 -17.36
N VAL A 94 -0.33 17.02 -17.66
CA VAL A 94 -0.05 16.35 -18.95
C VAL A 94 -1.34 16.27 -19.75
N VAL A 95 -1.36 16.85 -20.93
CA VAL A 95 -2.49 16.69 -21.86
C VAL A 95 -2.15 15.53 -22.79
N LEU A 96 -2.97 14.48 -22.77
CA LEU A 96 -2.74 13.31 -23.61
C LEU A 96 -3.29 13.56 -25.02
N GLY A 97 -2.41 13.43 -26.03
CA GLY A 97 -2.78 13.63 -27.42
C GLY A 97 -3.62 12.46 -27.96
N ASP A 98 -4.43 12.71 -28.99
CA ASP A 98 -5.31 11.69 -29.59
C ASP A 98 -4.50 10.45 -30.08
N ALA A 99 -3.28 10.64 -30.58
CA ALA A 99 -2.41 9.54 -31.03
C ALA A 99 -1.90 8.66 -29.87
N GLU A 100 -1.61 9.26 -28.72
CA GLU A 100 -1.14 8.56 -27.53
C GLU A 100 -2.30 7.80 -26.86
N LEU A 101 -3.50 8.40 -26.87
CA LEU A 101 -4.73 7.71 -26.46
C LEU A 101 -4.99 6.46 -27.31
N ARG A 102 -4.81 6.55 -28.64
CA ARG A 102 -4.97 5.39 -29.53
C ARG A 102 -3.95 4.30 -29.24
N ALA A 103 -2.69 4.67 -29.00
CA ALA A 103 -1.64 3.72 -28.64
C ALA A 103 -1.90 3.00 -27.32
N LEU A 104 -2.56 3.64 -26.34
CA LEU A 104 -2.96 3.00 -25.09
C LEU A 104 -4.11 2.00 -25.27
N VAL A 105 -4.97 2.24 -26.27
CA VAL A 105 -6.18 1.46 -26.53
C VAL A 105 -5.91 0.29 -27.49
N GLU A 106 -4.95 0.43 -28.40
CA GLU A 106 -4.56 -0.58 -29.39
C GLU A 106 -4.29 -1.99 -28.82
N PRO A 107 -3.59 -2.16 -27.68
CA PRO A 107 -3.31 -3.48 -27.12
C PRO A 107 -4.56 -4.24 -26.67
N TRP A 108 -5.64 -3.52 -26.35
CA TRP A 108 -6.89 -4.08 -25.84
C TRP A 108 -7.94 -4.27 -26.95
N LEU A 109 -7.95 -3.38 -27.95
CA LEU A 109 -8.91 -3.43 -29.07
C LEU A 109 -8.38 -4.13 -30.32
N GLY A 110 -7.08 -4.39 -30.40
CA GLY A 110 -6.42 -4.97 -31.58
C GLY A 110 -6.09 -3.91 -32.63
N SER A 111 -4.96 -4.11 -33.31
CA SER A 111 -4.47 -3.26 -34.39
C SER A 111 -5.50 -3.19 -35.53
N GLY A 112 -6.00 -1.99 -35.86
CA GLY A 112 -6.90 -1.76 -36.99
C GLY A 112 -8.40 -1.75 -36.68
N ASN A 113 -8.83 -1.94 -35.43
CA ASN A 113 -10.24 -1.81 -35.01
C ASN A 113 -10.57 -0.41 -34.41
N ILE A 114 -9.64 0.53 -34.49
CA ILE A 114 -9.82 1.92 -34.05
C ILE A 114 -10.20 2.76 -35.27
N GLY A 115 -11.49 2.86 -35.56
CA GLY A 115 -11.99 3.76 -36.61
C GLY A 115 -11.85 5.23 -36.22
N GLU A 116 -11.70 6.13 -37.21
CA GLU A 116 -11.74 7.58 -37.00
C GLU A 116 -13.06 8.06 -36.37
N ASP A 117 -14.12 7.25 -36.46
CA ASP A 117 -15.44 7.50 -35.89
C ASP A 117 -15.55 7.17 -34.39
N LEU A 118 -14.51 6.62 -33.75
CA LEU A 118 -14.58 6.37 -32.31
C LEU A 118 -14.32 7.69 -31.56
N PRO A 119 -15.33 8.27 -30.86
CA PRO A 119 -15.14 9.51 -30.14
C PRO A 119 -14.22 9.28 -28.94
N LEU A 120 -12.93 9.59 -29.11
CA LEU A 120 -11.96 9.54 -28.03
C LEU A 120 -12.06 10.81 -27.18
N PRO A 121 -12.20 10.67 -25.85
CA PRO A 121 -12.23 11.82 -24.96
C PRO A 121 -10.87 12.50 -24.90
N ALA A 122 -10.85 13.81 -24.70
CA ALA A 122 -9.62 14.48 -24.31
C ALA A 122 -9.33 14.19 -22.83
N MET A 123 -8.09 13.81 -22.53
CA MET A 123 -7.62 13.52 -21.18
C MET A 123 -6.53 14.51 -20.77
N ILE A 124 -6.67 15.06 -19.57
CA ILE A 124 -5.71 15.94 -18.88
C ILE A 124 -5.38 15.33 -17.51
#